data_AF-A0A431KF94-F1
#
_entry.id   AF-A0A431KF94-F1
#
_cell.length_a   1.000
_cell.length_b   1.000
_cell.length_c   1.000
_cell.angle_alpha   90.00
_cell.angle_beta   90.00
_cell.angle_gamma   90.00
#
_symmetry.space_group_name_H-M   'P 1'
#
loop_
_entity.id
_entity.type
_entity.pdbx_description
1 polymer ?
#
loop_
_entity_poly.entity_id
_entity_poly.type
_entity_poly.pdbx_seq_one_letter_code
_entity_poly.pdbx_strand_id
1 'polypeptide(L)'
;MADLTLSEDASALLRDAVYEINQLARVLPGLVPIDEDQAHYSVKGIGGRIVRLTSALIQGLDHEADQDQLSKIIHYGEHGDA
;
A
#
# COMPACT_ATOMS: atom_id res chain seq x y z
N MET A 1 -1.11 21.83 18.97
CA MET A 1 -0.55 20.96 17.92
C MET A 1 -1.11 21.50 16.61
N ALA A 2 -0.24 21.92 15.69
CA ALA A 2 -0.72 22.39 14.38
C ALA A 2 -1.38 21.20 13.68
N ASP A 3 -2.61 21.40 13.24
CA ASP A 3 -3.32 20.45 12.39
C ASP A 3 -2.51 20.36 11.09
N LEU A 4 -1.75 19.27 10.92
CA LEU A 4 -0.94 18.99 9.73
C LEU A 4 -1.86 18.43 8.65
N THR A 5 -2.93 19.15 8.37
CA THR A 5 -3.83 18.83 7.26
C THR A 5 -3.12 19.24 5.98
N LEU A 6 -2.89 18.28 5.09
CA LEU A 6 -2.34 18.55 3.75
C LEU A 6 -3.30 19.47 2.99
N SER A 7 -2.76 20.35 2.15
CA SER A 7 -3.60 21.08 1.19
C SER A 7 -4.27 20.10 0.23
N GLU A 8 -5.41 20.49 -0.34
CA GLU A 8 -6.16 19.65 -1.29
C GLU A 8 -5.28 19.24 -2.49
N ASP A 9 -4.50 20.18 -3.04
CA ASP A 9 -3.55 19.92 -4.12
C ASP A 9 -2.47 18.90 -3.74
N ALA A 10 -1.94 18.99 -2.50
CA ALA A 10 -0.92 18.05 -2.02
C ALA A 10 -1.51 16.65 -1.79
N SER A 11 -2.76 16.57 -1.30
CA SER A 11 -3.49 15.31 -1.15
C SER A 11 -3.77 14.67 -2.50
N ALA A 12 -4.19 15.43 -3.51
CA ALA A 12 -4.42 14.94 -4.86
C ALA A 12 -3.13 14.38 -5.48
N LEU A 13 -2.02 15.12 -5.38
CA LEU A 13 -0.71 14.68 -5.88
C LEU A 13 -0.25 13.37 -5.22
N LEU A 14 -0.46 13.24 -3.91
CA LEU A 14 -0.11 12.02 -3.18
C LEU A 14 -1.01 10.84 -3.58
N ARG A 15 -2.30 11.06 -3.82
CA ARG A 15 -3.19 10.02 -4.35
C ARG A 15 -2.74 9.53 -5.73
N ASP A 16 -2.35 10.44 -6.62
CA ASP A 16 -1.83 10.09 -7.95
C ASP A 16 -0.55 9.24 -7.85
N ALA A 17 0.40 9.67 -7.01
CA ALA A 17 1.64 8.92 -6.80
C ALA A 17 1.38 7.53 -6.21
N VAL A 18 0.47 7.42 -5.22
CA VAL A 18 0.09 6.15 -4.60
C VAL A 18 -0.64 5.24 -5.59
N TYR A 19 -1.47 5.80 -6.47
CA TYR A 19 -2.13 5.07 -7.54
C TYR A 19 -1.12 4.49 -8.54
N GLU A 20 -0.13 5.28 -8.97
CA GLU A 20 0.91 4.81 -9.89
C GLU A 20 1.73 3.66 -9.28
N ILE A 21 2.11 3.78 -8.01
CA ILE A 21 2.78 2.70 -7.27
C ILE A 21 1.92 1.43 -7.22
N ASN A 22 0.61 1.57 -7.01
CA ASN A 22 -0.33 0.44 -7.01
C ASN A 22 -0.38 -0.26 -8.39
N GLN A 23 -0.37 0.50 -9.48
CA GLN A 23 -0.33 -0.08 -10.83
C GLN A 23 0.98 -0.82 -11.09
N LEU A 24 2.12 -0.24 -10.75
CA LEU A 24 3.42 -0.89 -10.88
C LEU A 24 3.47 -2.20 -10.07
N ALA A 25 2.93 -2.18 -8.85
CA ALA A 25 2.88 -3.35 -7.98
C ALA A 25 2.04 -4.52 -8.55
N ARG A 26 1.01 -4.23 -9.35
CA ARG A 26 0.22 -5.24 -10.05
C ARG A 26 0.97 -5.91 -11.19
N VAL A 27 1.89 -5.18 -11.82
CA VAL A 27 2.69 -5.67 -12.95
C VAL A 27 3.90 -6.48 -12.48
N LEU A 28 4.50 -6.13 -11.34
CA LEU A 28 5.70 -6.78 -10.79
C LEU A 28 5.69 -8.32 -10.83
N PRO A 29 4.62 -9.03 -10.41
CA PRO A 29 4.59 -10.50 -10.42
C PRO A 29 4.70 -11.11 -11.82
N GLY A 30 4.29 -10.37 -12.87
CA GLY A 30 4.37 -10.82 -14.26
C GLY A 30 5.71 -10.52 -14.94
N LEU A 31 6.60 -9.75 -14.31
CA LEU A 31 7.94 -9.43 -14.83
C LEU A 31 9.01 -10.44 -14.39
N VAL A 32 8.73 -11.25 -13.36
CA VAL A 32 9.66 -12.25 -12.86
C VAL A 32 9.35 -13.61 -13.49
N PRO A 33 10.35 -14.25 -14.14
CA PRO A 33 10.20 -15.61 -14.65
C PRO A 33 9.71 -16.57 -13.56
N ILE A 34 8.80 -17.48 -13.90
CA ILE A 34 8.18 -18.41 -12.94
C ILE A 34 9.22 -19.40 -12.38
N ASP A 35 10.28 -19.62 -13.16
CA ASP A 35 11.36 -20.58 -13.01
C ASP A 35 12.38 -20.20 -11.92
N GLU A 36 12.37 -18.94 -11.44
CA GLU A 36 13.11 -18.54 -10.23
C GLU A 36 12.22 -18.74 -9.00
N ASP A 37 12.01 -20.00 -8.60
CA ASP A 37 10.99 -20.44 -7.63
C ASP A 37 10.87 -19.52 -6.40
N GLN A 38 11.98 -19.12 -5.77
CA GLN A 38 11.94 -18.25 -4.58
C GLN A 38 11.74 -16.75 -4.90
N ALA A 39 12.26 -16.28 -6.03
CA ALA A 39 12.15 -14.87 -6.43
C ALA A 39 10.72 -14.54 -6.85
N HIS A 40 10.04 -15.45 -7.55
CA HIS A 40 8.65 -15.26 -7.97
C HIS A 40 7.70 -15.08 -6.78
N TYR A 41 7.77 -15.96 -5.77
CA TYR A 41 6.92 -15.84 -4.57
C TYR A 41 7.24 -14.57 -3.76
N SER A 42 8.52 -14.19 -3.68
CA SER A 42 8.95 -12.97 -2.98
C SER A 42 8.39 -11.72 -3.67
N VAL A 43 8.52 -11.63 -5.00
CA VAL A 43 8.00 -10.48 -5.77
C VAL A 43 6.48 -10.44 -5.77
N LYS A 44 5.81 -11.59 -5.83
CA LYS A 44 4.35 -11.67 -5.66
C LYS A 44 3.90 -11.20 -4.28
N GLY A 45 4.62 -11.59 -3.22
CA GLY A 45 4.35 -11.15 -1.85
C GLY A 45 4.56 -9.64 -1.67
N ILE A 46 5.67 -9.11 -2.18
CA ILE A 46 5.99 -7.67 -2.16
C ILE A 46 4.95 -6.88 -2.94
N GLY A 47 4.63 -7.29 -4.17
CA GLY A 47 3.59 -6.65 -4.98
C GLY A 47 2.24 -6.62 -4.26
N GLY A 48 1.83 -7.75 -3.67
CA GLY A 48 0.60 -7.82 -2.88
C GLY A 48 0.60 -6.89 -1.66
N ARG A 49 1.72 -6.74 -0.95
CA ARG A 49 1.82 -5.81 0.18
C ARG A 49 1.77 -4.36 -0.28
N ILE A 50 2.45 -4.00 -1.37
CA ILE A 50 2.42 -2.65 -1.93
C ILE A 50 0.99 -2.27 -2.32
N VAL A 51 0.24 -3.15 -3.00
CA VAL A 51 -1.18 -2.92 -3.36
C VAL A 51 -2.04 -2.65 -2.12
N ARG A 52 -1.85 -3.41 -1.04
CA ARG A 52 -2.62 -3.23 0.21
C ARG A 52 -2.30 -1.91 0.91
N LEU A 53 -1.01 -1.58 1.02
CA LEU A 53 -0.56 -0.33 1.67
C LEU A 53 -0.99 0.91 0.88
N THR A 54 -0.85 0.89 -0.45
CA THR A 54 -1.29 2.01 -1.30
C THR A 54 -2.79 2.20 -1.26
N SER A 55 -3.58 1.13 -1.24
CA SER A 55 -5.04 1.21 -1.08
C SER A 55 -5.44 1.81 0.27
N ALA A 56 -4.76 1.41 1.36
CA ALA A 56 -4.97 1.97 2.69
C ALA A 56 -4.62 3.47 2.75
N LEU A 57 -3.54 3.89 2.10
CA LEU A 57 -3.16 5.31 2.00
C LEU A 57 -4.19 6.14 1.24
N ILE A 58 -4.70 5.66 0.10
CA ILE A 58 -5.75 6.35 -0.66
C ILE A 58 -6.99 6.54 0.21
N GLN A 59 -7.48 5.46 0.84
CA GLN A 59 -8.65 5.52 1.72
C GLN A 59 -8.45 6.44 2.94
N GLY A 60 -7.24 6.47 3.51
CA GLY A 60 -6.89 7.38 4.60
C GLY A 60 -6.86 8.85 4.17
N LEU A 61 -6.36 9.14 2.96
CA LEU A 61 -6.36 10.48 2.36
C LEU A 61 -7.77 10.93 1.97
N ASP A 62 -8.65 10.02 1.59
CA ASP A 62 -10.06 10.32 1.26
C ASP A 62 -10.95 10.47 2.50
N HIS A 63 -10.41 10.23 3.70
CA HIS A 63 -11.17 10.17 4.97
C HIS A 63 -12.33 9.15 4.95
N GLU A 64 -12.25 8.15 4.06
CA GLU A 64 -13.33 7.17 3.83
C GLU A 64 -13.17 5.88 4.64
N ALA A 65 -12.04 5.68 5.34
CA ALA A 65 -11.73 4.42 6.01
C ALA A 65 -11.76 4.47 7.54
N ASP A 66 -12.13 3.31 8.11
CA ASP A 66 -11.99 2.99 9.52
C ASP A 66 -10.51 2.90 9.93
N GLN A 67 -10.13 3.67 10.96
CA GLN A 67 -8.75 3.75 11.46
C GLN A 67 -8.23 2.40 11.96
N ASP A 68 -9.08 1.58 12.57
CA ASP A 68 -8.69 0.27 13.09
C ASP A 68 -8.36 -0.71 11.94
N GLN A 69 -9.09 -0.60 10.83
CA GLN A 69 -8.83 -1.39 9.63
C GLN A 69 -7.53 -0.96 8.94
N LEU A 70 -7.28 0.34 8.82
CA LEU A 70 -6.04 0.88 8.26
C LEU A 70 -4.83 0.46 9.09
N SER A 71 -4.93 0.56 10.42
CA SER A 71 -3.88 0.17 11.36
C SER A 71 -3.48 -1.31 11.17
N LYS A 72 -4.45 -2.22 11.05
CA LYS A 72 -4.17 -3.65 10.79
C LYS A 72 -3.45 -3.90 9.47
N ILE A 73 -3.74 -3.12 8.43
CA ILE A 73 -3.09 -3.26 7.11
C ILE A 73 -1.65 -2.72 7.16
N ILE A 74 -1.43 -1.58 7.85
CA ILE A 74 -0.12 -0.94 7.98
C ILE A 74 0.81 -1.77 8.87
N HIS A 75 0.33 -2.17 10.05
CA HIS A 75 1.09 -2.89 11.08
C HIS A 75 1.01 -4.41 10.98
N TYR A 76 0.66 -4.95 9.81
CA TYR A 76 0.60 -6.39 9.59
C TYR A 76 1.96 -7.04 9.89
N GLY A 77 2.00 -7.88 10.93
CA GLY A 77 3.19 -8.55 11.47
C GLY A 77 3.59 -8.12 12.89
N GLU A 78 3.15 -6.95 13.36
CA GLU A 78 3.47 -6.42 14.71
C GLU A 78 2.44 -6.84 15.77
N HIS A 79 1.26 -7.30 15.34
CA HIS A 79 0.22 -7.91 16.19
C HIS A 79 0.38 -9.43 16.24
N GLY A 80 1.56 -9.90 16.64
CA GLY A 80 1.74 -11.29 17.05
C GLY A 80 1.03 -11.50 18.39
N ASP A 81 0.18 -12.52 18.46
CA ASP A 81 -0.49 -12.98 19.67
C ASP A 81 0.47 -13.02 20.87
N ALA A 82 0.06 -12.34 21.95
CA ALA A 82 0.49 -12.61 23.31
C ALA A 82 -0.70 -13.20 24.08
#